data_AF-A0A7J6FEZ1-F1
#
_entry.id   AF-A0A7J6FEZ1-F1
#
_cell.length_a   1.000
_cell.length_b   1.000
_cell.length_c   1.000
_cell.angle_alpha   90.00
_cell.angle_beta   90.00
_cell.angle_gamma   90.00
#
_symmetry.space_group_name_H-M   'P 1'
#
loop_
_entity.id
_entity.type
_entity.pdbx_description
1 polymer ?
#
loop_
_entity_poly.entity_id
_entity_poly.type
_entity_poly.pdbx_seq_one_letter_code
_entity_poly.pdbx_strand_id
1 'polypeptide(L)' 'MVTGGRNRLCVGTFETIHVKDALGHEFSTRLGNVFTIGKGTKLWISLPKGKGIKLTILEEAKKRLEA' A
#
# COMPACT_ATOMS: atom_id res chain seq x y z
N MET A 1 2.19 5.25 1.32
CA MET A 1 2.94 3.97 1.45
C MET A 1 2.58 3.32 2.76
N VAL A 2 2.39 1.99 2.80
CA VAL A 2 2.04 1.27 4.03
C VAL A 2 3.25 0.50 4.56
N THR A 3 3.55 0.62 5.85
CA THR A 3 4.86 0.23 6.42
C THR A 3 4.84 -0.82 7.53
N GLY A 4 3.69 -1.38 7.97
CA GLY A 4 3.70 -2.32 9.11
C GLY A 4 2.47 -3.21 9.33
N GLY A 5 2.64 -4.27 10.15
CA GLY A 5 1.61 -5.24 10.56
C GLY A 5 1.93 -5.93 11.90
N ARG A 6 0.87 -6.21 12.67
CA ARG A 6 0.77 -6.81 14.03
C ARG A 6 1.51 -6.08 15.17
N ASN A 7 0.85 -5.07 15.74
CA ASN A 7 1.21 -4.51 17.05
C ASN A 7 0.33 -5.11 18.15
N ARG A 8 0.94 -5.82 19.11
CA ARG A 8 0.29 -6.34 20.32
C ARG A 8 0.12 -5.21 21.36
N LEU A 9 -1.02 -5.25 22.05
CA LEU A 9 -1.43 -4.51 23.26
C LEU A 9 -1.67 -2.98 23.15
N CYS A 10 -2.94 -2.58 23.13
CA CYS A 10 -3.57 -1.53 23.98
C CYS A 10 -5.00 -1.24 23.49
N VAL A 11 -5.93 -1.03 24.42
CA VAL A 11 -7.34 -0.65 24.20
C VAL A 11 -7.42 0.83 23.81
N GLY A 12 -7.70 1.09 22.55
CA GLY A 12 -7.92 2.42 21.98
C GLY A 12 -8.44 2.26 20.57
N THR A 13 -9.51 2.98 20.24
CA THR A 13 -10.18 2.95 18.94
C THR A 13 -9.15 3.03 17.80
N PHE A 14 -9.03 1.95 17.03
CA PHE A 14 -8.04 1.89 15.95
C PHE A 14 -8.61 2.61 14.72
N GLU A 15 -8.07 3.79 14.40
CA GLU A 15 -8.41 4.50 13.17
C GLU A 15 -8.05 3.65 11.96
N THR A 16 -9.09 3.20 11.27
CA THR A 16 -8.99 2.43 10.03
C THR A 16 -9.20 3.37 8.87
N ILE A 17 -8.25 3.40 7.94
CA ILE A 17 -8.34 4.20 6.73
C ILE A 17 -8.44 3.31 5.51
N HIS A 18 -9.30 3.70 4.58
CA HIS A 18 -9.45 3.07 3.27
C HIS A 18 -8.52 3.76 2.28
N VAL A 19 -7.68 2.97 1.62
CA VAL A 19 -6.68 3.45 0.66
C VAL A 19 -6.99 2.85 -0.71
N LYS A 20 -7.01 3.69 -1.74
CA LYS A 20 -7.10 3.28 -3.14
C LYS A 20 -5.75 3.48 -3.81
N ASP A 21 -5.23 2.44 -4.44
CA ASP A 21 -4.00 2.53 -5.22
C ASP A 21 -4.24 3.10 -6.64
N ALA A 22 -3.16 3.18 -7.43
CA ALA A 22 -3.23 3.72 -8.79
C ALA A 22 -3.90 2.79 -9.81
N LEU A 23 -4.00 1.48 -9.55
CA LEU A 23 -4.74 0.52 -10.38
C LEU A 23 -6.20 0.37 -9.94
N GLY A 24 -6.59 1.06 -8.86
CA GLY A 24 -7.94 1.03 -8.32
C GLY A 24 -8.17 -0.09 -7.30
N HIS A 25 -7.13 -0.78 -6.84
CA HIS A 25 -7.27 -1.70 -5.72
C HIS A 25 -7.53 -0.93 -4.43
N GLU A 26 -8.50 -1.40 -3.66
CA GLU A 26 -8.89 -0.81 -2.39
C GLU A 26 -8.52 -1.74 -1.24
N PHE A 27 -7.90 -1.18 -0.20
CA PHE A 27 -7.53 -1.93 0.99
C PHE A 27 -7.54 -1.03 2.22
N SER A 28 -7.73 -1.63 3.39
CA SER A 28 -7.84 -0.90 4.66
C SER A 28 -6.62 -1.15 5.53
N THR A 29 -6.10 -0.09 6.15
CA THR A 29 -4.95 -0.17 7.06
C THR A 29 -5.11 0.77 8.25
N ARG A 30 -4.29 0.57 9.29
CA ARG A 30 -4.26 1.48 10.44
C ARG A 30 -3.50 2.75 10.07
N LEU A 31 -3.96 3.90 10.59
CA LEU A 31 -3.34 5.21 10.32
C LEU A 31 -1.84 5.24 10.64
N GLY A 32 -1.40 4.63 11.74
CA GLY A 32 0.02 4.56 12.10
C GLY A 32 0.91 3.81 11.10
N ASN A 33 0.31 3.04 10.18
CA ASN A 33 1.04 2.33 9.15
C ASN A 33 1.08 3.12 7.83
N VAL A 34 0.49 4.32 7.75
CA VAL A 34 0.34 5.08 6.50
C VAL A 34 1.15 6.37 6.51
N PHE A 35 1.95 6.53 5.45
CA PHE A 35 2.79 7.71 5.22
C PHE A 35 2.44 8.37 3.89
N THR A 36 2.27 9.69 3.91
CA THR A 36 2.11 10.54 2.72
C THR A 36 3.47 10.79 2.07
N ILE A 37 3.56 10.58 0.76
CA ILE A 37 4.82 10.64 -0.01
C ILE A 37 4.73 11.62 -1.19
N GLY A 38 3.65 12.40 -1.25
CA GLY A 38 3.34 13.30 -2.34
C GLY A 38 1.92 13.86 -2.22
N LYS A 39 1.58 14.78 -3.13
CA LYS A 39 0.26 15.40 -3.22
C LYS A 39 -0.27 15.25 -4.65
N GLY A 40 -1.43 14.61 -4.79
CA GLY A 40 -2.02 14.30 -6.10
C GLY A 40 -1.09 13.42 -6.93
N THR A 41 -0.78 13.86 -8.15
CA THR A 41 0.12 13.16 -9.08
C THR A 41 1.61 13.48 -8.86
N LYS A 42 1.93 14.47 -8.02
CA LYS A 42 3.32 14.88 -7.75
C LYS A 42 3.87 14.17 -6.51
N LEU A 43 4.82 13.27 -6.75
CA LEU A 43 5.57 12.59 -5.70
C LEU A 43 6.77 13.42 -5.24
N TRP A 44 7.09 13.37 -3.94
CA TRP A 44 8.25 14.05 -3.36
C TRP A 44 9.53 13.21 -3.43
N ILE A 45 9.38 11.90 -3.66
CA ILE A 45 10.48 10.94 -3.73
C ILE A 45 10.33 10.05 -4.97
N SER A 46 11.46 9.54 -5.47
CA SER A 46 11.48 8.53 -6.51
C SER A 46 10.98 7.18 -5.98
N LEU A 47 10.11 6.52 -6.71
CA LEU A 47 9.59 5.19 -6.35
C LEU A 47 10.44 4.07 -6.95
N PRO A 48 10.60 2.94 -6.24
CA PRO A 48 11.24 1.75 -6.78
C PRO A 48 10.41 1.11 -7.91
N LYS A 49 11.01 0.16 -8.64
CA LYS A 49 10.37 -0.57 -9.74
C LYS A 49 9.04 -1.18 -9.28
N GLY A 50 7.96 -0.89 -10.00
CA GLY A 50 6.60 -1.31 -9.63
C GLY A 50 5.79 -0.29 -8.82
N LYS A 51 6.34 0.90 -8.53
CA LYS A 51 5.62 2.05 -7.93
C LYS A 51 4.89 1.73 -6.60
N GLY A 52 5.29 0.66 -5.91
CA GLY A 52 4.63 0.20 -4.67
C GLY A 52 3.26 -0.43 -4.87
N ILE A 53 2.93 -0.85 -6.10
CA ILE A 53 1.66 -1.50 -6.43
C ILE A 53 1.79 -3.00 -6.17
N LYS A 54 0.89 -3.54 -5.35
CA LYS A 54 0.83 -4.98 -5.08
C LYS A 54 -0.05 -5.63 -6.15
N LEU A 55 0.57 -6.46 -6.97
CA LEU A 55 -0.15 -7.28 -7.96
C LEU A 55 -0.94 -8.38 -7.28
N THR A 56 -2.02 -8.81 -7.93
CA THR A 56 -2.73 -10.01 -7.52
C THR A 56 -1.90 -11.26 -7.79
N ILE A 57 -2.23 -12.38 -7.13
CA ILE A 57 -1.49 -13.64 -7.26
C ILE A 57 -1.46 -14.11 -8.73
N LEU A 58 -2.57 -13.91 -9.46
CA LEU A 58 -2.68 -14.28 -10.87
C LEU A 58 -1.81 -13.41 -11.78
N GLU A 59 -1.77 -12.10 -11.54
CA GLU A 59 -0.91 -11.18 -12.28
C GLU A 59 0.57 -11.44 -12.00
N GLU A 60 0.93 -11.74 -10.74
CA GLU A 60 2.29 -12.09 -10.38
C GLU A 60 2.72 -13.40 -11.04
N ALA A 61 1.83 -14.41 -11.09
CA ALA A 61 2.10 -15.68 -11.76
C ALA A 61 2.31 -15.50 -13.28
N LYS A 62 1.46 -14.72 -13.96
CA LYS A 62 1.64 -14.40 -15.38
C LYS A 62 2.97 -13.69 -15.64
N LYS A 63 3.28 -12.68 -14.84
CA LYS A 63 4.52 -11.92 -14.97
C LYS A 63 5.78 -12.78 -14.77
N ARG A 64 5.71 -13.82 -13.93
CA ARG A 64 6.80 -14.80 -13.75
C ARG A 64 6.91 -15.79 -14.91
N LEU A 65 5.82 -16.05 -15.63
CA LEU A 65 5.80 -16.93 -16.79
C LEU A 65 6.28 -16.21 -18.06
N GLU A 66 6.03 -14.91 -18.16
CA GLU A 66 6.45 -14.04 -19.27
C GLU A 66 7.89 -13.52 -19.14
N ALA A 67 8.55 -13.75 -18.00
CA ALA A 67 9.92 -13.35 -17.71
C ALA A 67 10.89 -14.52 -17.85
#